data_AF-A0A9E1XBV2-F1
#
_entry.id   AF-A0A9E1XBV2-F1
#
_cell.length_a   1.000
_cell.length_b   1.000
_cell.length_c   1.000
_cell.angle_alpha   90.00
_cell.angle_beta   90.00
_cell.angle_gamma   90.00
#
_symmetry.space_group_name_H-M   'P 1'
#
loop_
_entity.id
_entity.type
_entity.pdbx_description
1 polymer ?
#
loop_
_entity_poly.entity_id
_entity_poly.type
_entity_poly.pdbx_seq_one_letter_code
_entity_poly.pdbx_strand_id
1 'polypeptide(L)'
;MCNYVELIEIFQKTLSQNKCEEIQAYGTSALREADNADELISKIERITRIQVEAISGGKGAELLHKTVNQVDALQSGSFLMADLGGGSVEITLVKNGEIQFAESFRMETVRLLQMFPHTPQREKEVRT
;
A
#
# COMPACT_ATOMS: atom_id res chain seq x y z
N MET A 1 -9.47 3.25 17.58
CA MET A 1 -9.56 4.45 16.72
C MET A 1 -8.59 5.57 17.13
N CYS A 2 -8.37 5.86 18.44
CA CYS A 2 -7.40 6.89 18.87
C CYS A 2 -5.96 6.70 18.34
N ASN A 3 -5.52 5.45 18.16
CA ASN A 3 -4.12 5.16 17.82
C ASN A 3 -3.63 5.77 16.48
N TYR A 4 -4.46 5.83 15.45
CA TYR A 4 -4.01 6.33 14.13
C TYR A 4 -3.87 7.85 14.09
N VAL A 5 -4.76 8.59 14.76
CA VAL A 5 -4.66 10.05 14.82
C VAL A 5 -3.41 10.45 15.60
N GLU A 6 -3.18 9.83 16.76
CA GLU A 6 -1.98 10.07 17.58
C GLU A 6 -0.69 9.75 16.80
N LEU A 7 -0.69 8.67 16.00
CA LEU A 7 0.45 8.34 15.14
C LEU A 7 0.72 9.41 14.08
N ILE A 8 -0.32 9.90 13.38
CA ILE A 8 -0.15 10.95 12.37
C ILE A 8 0.26 12.28 13.03
N GLU A 9 -0.18 12.58 14.25
CA GLU A 9 0.32 13.74 15.02
C GLU A 9 1.82 13.64 15.30
N ILE A 10 2.33 12.43 15.60
CA ILE A 10 3.78 12.22 15.77
C ILE A 10 4.51 12.51 14.45
N PHE A 11 4.02 11.98 13.33
CA PHE A 11 4.61 12.28 12.01
C PHE A 11 4.54 13.76 11.67
N GLN A 12 3.42 14.44 11.94
CA GLN A 12 3.26 15.86 11.71
C GLN A 12 4.33 16.68 12.44
N LYS A 13 4.63 16.33 13.70
CA LYS A 13 5.68 16.99 14.48
C LYS A 13 7.05 16.78 13.85
N THR A 14 7.37 15.54 13.45
CA THR A 14 8.63 15.22 12.78
C THR A 14 8.77 15.94 11.44
N LEU A 15 7.73 15.96 10.61
CA LEU A 15 7.73 16.65 9.31
C LEU A 15 7.92 18.16 9.49
N SER A 16 7.27 18.75 10.50
CA SER A 16 7.42 20.17 10.84
C SER A 16 8.85 20.52 11.29
N GLN A 17 9.46 19.67 12.13
CA GLN A 17 10.84 19.85 12.59
C GLN A 17 11.86 19.80 11.44
N ASN A 18 11.60 18.96 10.44
CA ASN A 18 12.44 18.83 9.24
C ASN A 18 12.10 19.87 8.16
N LYS A 19 11.14 20.77 8.40
CA LYS A 19 10.69 21.80 7.45
C LYS A 19 10.26 21.22 6.10
N CYS A 20 9.58 20.07 6.12
CA CYS A 20 9.01 19.50 4.90
C CYS A 20 7.93 20.44 4.36
N GLU A 21 8.11 20.93 3.13
CA GLU A 21 7.18 21.87 2.48
C GLU A 21 6.03 21.14 1.76
N GLU A 22 6.31 19.94 1.23
CA GLU A 22 5.35 19.11 0.52
C GLU A 22 5.18 17.78 1.24
N ILE A 23 3.91 17.43 1.52
CA ILE A 23 3.54 16.20 2.22
C ILE A 23 2.47 15.51 1.38
N GLN A 24 2.75 14.26 1.00
CA GLN A 24 1.77 13.38 0.38
C GLN A 24 1.57 12.17 1.30
N ALA A 25 0.34 11.99 1.79
CA ALA A 25 -0.01 10.88 2.67
C ALA A 25 -1.07 10.00 2.00
N TYR A 26 -0.78 8.70 1.92
CA TYR A 26 -1.63 7.74 1.23
C TYR A 26 -2.03 6.59 2.15
N GLY A 27 -3.28 6.17 2.10
CA GLY A 27 -3.78 4.94 2.68
C GLY A 27 -4.18 3.94 1.59
N THR A 28 -3.82 2.67 1.76
CA THR A 28 -4.08 1.62 0.77
C THR A 28 -5.27 0.75 1.15
N SER A 29 -5.19 -0.58 0.97
CA SER A 29 -6.32 -1.51 1.08
C SER A 29 -7.07 -1.42 2.41
N ALA A 30 -6.36 -1.35 3.54
CA ALA A 30 -7.01 -1.27 4.86
C ALA A 30 -7.85 0.00 5.03
N LEU A 31 -7.37 1.16 4.56
CA LEU A 31 -8.13 2.41 4.65
C LEU A 31 -9.23 2.46 3.60
N ARG A 32 -8.96 2.01 2.38
CA ARG A 32 -9.92 1.97 1.27
C ARG A 32 -11.12 1.05 1.55
N GLU A 33 -10.93 0.00 2.33
CA GLU A 33 -11.97 -0.98 2.65
C GLU A 33 -12.65 -0.72 4.00
N ALA A 34 -12.21 0.28 4.78
CA ALA A 34 -12.80 0.56 6.09
C ALA A 34 -14.12 1.32 5.96
N ASP A 35 -15.18 0.82 6.60
CA ASP A 35 -16.51 1.45 6.58
C ASP A 35 -16.51 2.89 7.14
N ASN A 36 -15.53 3.22 7.99
CA ASN A 36 -15.38 4.52 8.64
C ASN A 36 -14.18 5.32 8.11
N ALA A 37 -13.69 5.01 6.91
CA ALA A 37 -12.51 5.66 6.31
C ALA A 37 -12.67 7.18 6.24
N ASP A 38 -13.79 7.67 5.72
CA ASP A 38 -14.05 9.11 5.53
C ASP A 38 -14.04 9.88 6.85
N GLU A 39 -14.63 9.29 7.91
CA GLU A 39 -14.62 9.89 9.25
C GLU A 39 -13.19 9.98 9.79
N LEU A 40 -12.41 8.91 9.64
CA LEU A 40 -11.02 8.87 10.09
C LEU A 40 -10.15 9.87 9.32
N ILE A 41 -10.25 9.92 7.99
CA ILE A 41 -9.52 10.85 7.13
C ILE A 41 -9.86 12.29 7.52
N SER A 42 -11.14 12.61 7.62
CA SER A 42 -11.61 13.95 8.03
C SER A 42 -11.09 14.34 9.41
N LYS A 43 -11.06 13.38 10.35
CA LYS A 43 -10.54 13.62 11.70
C LYS A 43 -9.03 13.86 11.70
N ILE A 44 -8.27 13.10 10.92
CA ILE A 44 -6.82 13.29 10.76
C ILE A 44 -6.56 14.69 10.19
N GLU A 45 -7.19 15.04 9.07
CA GLU A 45 -6.99 16.34 8.41
C GLU A 45 -7.31 17.51 9.35
N ARG A 46 -8.43 17.44 10.08
CA ARG A 46 -8.82 18.51 11.02
C ARG A 46 -7.80 18.74 12.14
N ILE A 47 -7.14 17.69 12.61
CA ILE A 47 -6.24 17.74 13.77
C ILE A 47 -4.81 18.05 13.33
N THR A 48 -4.33 17.39 12.28
CA THR A 48 -2.92 17.39 11.88
C THR A 48 -2.66 18.27 10.66
N ARG A 49 -3.71 18.68 9.94
CA ARG A 49 -3.65 19.34 8.62
C ARG A 49 -2.99 18.49 7.54
N ILE A 50 -2.80 17.20 7.79
CA ILE A 50 -2.32 16.23 6.80
C ILE A 50 -3.54 15.62 6.12
N GLN A 51 -3.65 15.85 4.81
CA GLN A 51 -4.66 15.21 3.99
C GLN A 51 -4.19 13.81 3.62
N VAL A 52 -4.94 12.79 4.05
CA VAL A 52 -4.68 11.39 3.71
C VAL A 52 -5.60 10.99 2.57
N GLU A 53 -5.05 10.52 1.46
CA GLU A 53 -5.81 10.03 0.32
C GLU A 53 -5.90 8.49 0.37
N ALA A 54 -7.12 7.96 0.35
CA ALA A 54 -7.32 6.52 0.14
C ALA A 54 -7.16 6.19 -1.34
N ILE A 55 -6.04 5.57 -1.71
CA ILE A 55 -5.68 5.35 -3.12
C ILE A 55 -6.14 3.99 -3.64
N SER A 56 -6.37 3.91 -4.94
CA SER A 56 -6.60 2.64 -5.64
C SER A 56 -5.32 1.80 -5.70
N GLY A 57 -5.47 0.49 -5.93
CA GLY A 57 -4.33 -0.38 -6.16
C GLY A 57 -3.49 0.04 -7.37
N GLY A 58 -4.15 0.43 -8.46
CA GLY A 58 -3.47 0.97 -9.66
C GLY A 58 -2.64 2.22 -9.35
N LYS A 59 -3.15 3.14 -8.52
CA LYS A 59 -2.39 4.31 -8.10
C LYS A 59 -1.16 3.93 -7.26
N GLY A 60 -1.29 2.93 -6.38
CA GLY A 60 -0.16 2.36 -5.64
C GLY A 60 0.92 1.79 -6.57
N ALA A 61 0.50 1.01 -7.57
CA ALA A 61 1.38 0.46 -8.61
C ALA A 61 2.10 1.55 -9.42
N GLU A 62 1.40 2.63 -9.79
CA GLU A 62 2.01 3.78 -10.47
C GLU A 62 3.09 4.46 -9.61
N LEU A 63 2.83 4.65 -8.32
CA LEU A 63 3.78 5.27 -7.38
C LEU A 63 5.03 4.39 -7.20
N LEU A 64 4.85 3.08 -7.06
CA LEU A 64 5.96 2.12 -7.00
C LEU A 64 6.76 2.13 -8.30
N HIS A 65 6.08 2.08 -9.44
CA HIS A 65 6.72 2.12 -10.75
C HIS A 65 7.56 3.40 -10.92
N LYS A 66 7.06 4.57 -10.49
CA LYS A 66 7.80 5.83 -10.53
C LYS A 66 9.12 5.76 -9.75
N THR A 67 9.15 5.04 -8.64
CA THR A 67 10.36 4.80 -7.84
C THR A 67 11.31 3.85 -8.56
N VAL A 68 10.79 2.73 -9.08
CA VAL A 68 11.58 1.69 -9.76
C VAL A 68 12.16 2.17 -11.09
N ASN A 69 11.44 3.03 -11.82
CA ASN A 69 11.87 3.58 -13.11
C ASN A 69 13.09 4.53 -12.99
N GLN A 70 13.48 4.91 -11.77
CA GLN A 70 14.73 5.64 -11.50
C GLN A 70 15.96 4.71 -11.50
N VAL A 71 15.76 3.40 -11.59
CA VAL A 71 16.83 2.41 -11.67
C VAL A 71 17.10 2.11 -13.14
N ASP A 72 18.23 2.61 -13.67
CA ASP A 72 18.60 2.50 -15.10
C ASP A 72 18.52 1.06 -15.64
N ALA A 73 18.92 0.07 -14.82
CA ALA A 73 18.89 -1.34 -15.21
C ALA A 73 17.47 -1.87 -15.51
N LEU A 74 16.43 -1.19 -15.05
CA LEU A 74 15.02 -1.58 -15.21
C LEU A 74 14.30 -0.75 -16.29
N GLN A 75 14.99 0.17 -16.96
CA GLN A 75 14.39 0.97 -18.04
C GLN A 75 14.27 0.21 -19.37
N SER A 76 15.02 -0.88 -19.54
CA SER A 76 14.98 -1.71 -20.76
C SER A 76 14.56 -3.14 -20.44
N GLY A 77 13.83 -3.78 -21.36
CA GLY A 77 13.38 -5.16 -21.19
C GLY A 77 12.00 -5.27 -20.58
N SER A 78 11.69 -6.42 -19.97
CA SER A 78 10.39 -6.68 -19.36
C SER A 78 10.55 -7.34 -18.01
N PHE A 79 9.82 -6.85 -17.02
CA PHE A 79 9.84 -7.40 -15.67
C PHE A 79 8.45 -7.32 -15.03
N LEU A 80 8.26 -8.18 -14.04
CA LEU A 80 7.07 -8.20 -13.20
C LEU A 80 7.47 -7.70 -11.82
N MET A 81 6.69 -6.78 -11.28
CA MET A 81 6.78 -6.34 -9.90
C MET A 81 5.59 -6.90 -9.14
N ALA A 82 5.85 -7.48 -7.97
CA ALA A 82 4.84 -7.95 -7.03
C ALA A 82 5.08 -7.26 -5.69
N ASP A 83 4.19 -6.35 -5.30
CA ASP A 83 4.19 -5.74 -3.98
C ASP A 83 3.22 -6.50 -3.08
N LEU A 84 3.75 -7.02 -1.97
CA LEU A 84 3.02 -7.82 -1.01
C LEU A 84 2.68 -6.92 0.19
N GLY A 85 1.47 -6.35 0.20
CA GLY A 85 0.96 -5.55 1.30
C GLY A 85 0.43 -6.40 2.46
N GLY A 86 -0.35 -5.80 3.37
CA GLY A 86 -1.02 -6.51 4.48
C GLY A 86 -2.48 -6.87 4.23
N GLY A 87 -3.00 -6.55 3.05
CA GLY A 87 -4.41 -6.79 2.70
C GLY A 87 -4.66 -6.94 1.20
N SER A 88 -3.64 -6.74 0.37
CA SER A 88 -3.66 -6.90 -1.07
C SER A 88 -2.26 -7.23 -1.57
N VAL A 89 -2.20 -7.72 -2.81
CA VAL A 89 -0.98 -7.88 -3.58
C VAL A 89 -1.15 -7.13 -4.88
N GLU A 90 -0.21 -6.23 -5.18
CA GLU A 90 -0.21 -5.43 -6.39
C GLU A 90 0.77 -6.05 -7.40
N ILE A 91 0.25 -6.46 -8.56
CA ILE A 91 1.05 -7.03 -9.64
C ILE A 91 1.14 -6.03 -10.78
N THR A 92 2.37 -5.67 -11.16
CA THR A 92 2.63 -4.72 -12.24
C THR A 92 3.57 -5.32 -13.28
N LEU A 93 3.13 -5.40 -14.54
CA LEU A 93 3.99 -5.75 -15.67
C LEU A 93 4.53 -4.47 -16.28
N VAL A 94 5.85 -4.38 -16.40
CA VAL A 94 6.54 -3.25 -17.02
C VAL A 94 7.33 -3.73 -18.21
N LYS A 95 7.25 -2.98 -19.31
CA LYS A 95 8.01 -3.22 -20.53
C LYS A 95 8.63 -1.91 -21.00
N ASN A 96 9.94 -1.89 -21.14
CA ASN A 96 10.72 -0.74 -21.59
C ASN A 96 10.37 0.55 -20.82
N GLY A 97 10.30 0.45 -19.49
CA GLY A 97 9.96 1.57 -18.61
C GLY A 97 8.49 2.00 -18.62
N GLU A 98 7.60 1.27 -19.32
CA GLU A 98 6.17 1.56 -19.36
C GLU A 98 5.34 0.45 -18.72
N ILE A 99 4.38 0.85 -17.88
CA ILE A 99 3.40 -0.07 -17.31
C ILE A 99 2.50 -0.62 -18.43
N GLN A 100 2.50 -1.93 -18.58
CA GLN A 100 1.63 -2.65 -19.51
C GLN A 100 0.38 -3.17 -18.81
N PHE A 101 0.49 -3.45 -17.52
CA PHE A 101 -0.58 -3.99 -16.67
C PHE A 101 -0.29 -3.65 -15.22
N ALA A 102 -1.31 -3.26 -14.46
CA ALA A 102 -1.21 -2.98 -13.03
C ALA A 102 -2.55 -3.31 -12.37
N GLU A 103 -2.57 -4.33 -11.51
CA GLU A 103 -3.78 -4.76 -10.82
C GLU A 103 -3.51 -5.08 -9.35
N SER A 104 -4.52 -4.85 -8.52
CA SER A 104 -4.49 -5.16 -7.09
C SER A 104 -5.42 -6.32 -6.79
N PHE A 105 -4.83 -7.39 -6.26
CA PHE A 105 -5.54 -8.60 -5.90
C PHE A 105 -5.81 -8.60 -4.41
N ARG A 106 -7.05 -8.89 -4.01
CA ARG A 106 -7.44 -9.07 -2.60
C ARG A 106 -6.99 -10.44 -2.07
N MET A 107 -5.70 -10.73 -2.23
CA MET A 107 -5.11 -12.03 -1.93
C MET A 107 -3.77 -11.77 -1.24
N GLU A 108 -3.74 -11.86 0.08
CA GLU A 108 -2.55 -11.59 0.90
C GLU A 108 -2.51 -12.55 2.10
N THR A 109 -1.33 -12.78 2.67
CA THR A 109 -1.06 -13.66 3.81
C THR A 109 -2.09 -13.60 4.93
N VAL A 110 -2.50 -12.42 5.42
CA VAL A 110 -3.49 -12.30 6.50
C VAL A 110 -4.85 -12.83 6.05
N ARG A 111 -5.29 -12.49 4.83
CA ARG A 111 -6.55 -13.01 4.27
C ARG A 111 -6.45 -14.49 3.95
N LEU A 112 -5.33 -14.94 3.41
CA LEU A 112 -5.06 -16.34 3.10
C LEU A 112 -5.05 -17.17 4.38
N LEU A 113 -4.48 -16.67 5.48
CA LEU A 113 -4.52 -17.35 6.78
C LEU A 113 -5.94 -17.40 7.36
N GLN A 114 -6.76 -16.37 7.14
CA GLN A 114 -8.17 -16.37 7.54
C GLN A 114 -9.02 -17.34 6.70
N MET A 115 -8.81 -17.36 5.38
CA MET A 115 -9.51 -18.25 4.44
C MET A 115 -9.03 -19.71 4.56
N PHE A 116 -7.74 -19.88 4.86
CA PHE A 116 -7.06 -21.16 4.96
C PHE A 116 -6.36 -21.31 6.31
N PRO A 117 -7.11 -21.44 7.41
CA PRO A 117 -6.52 -21.62 8.73
C PRO A 117 -5.64 -22.87 8.75
N HIS A 118 -4.54 -22.76 9.48
CA HIS A 118 -3.57 -23.83 9.61
C HIS A 118 -4.22 -25.07 10.24
N THR A 119 -4.05 -26.23 9.60
CA THR A 119 -4.45 -27.52 10.15
C THR A 119 -3.34 -28.54 9.89
N PRO A 120 -3.08 -29.50 10.80
CA PRO A 120 -2.05 -30.54 10.61
C PRO A 120 -2.21 -31.34 9.31
N GLN A 121 -3.43 -31.45 8.79
CA GLN A 121 -3.74 -32.12 7.53
C GLN A 121 -3.18 -31.36 6.31
N ARG A 122 -3.24 -30.03 6.32
CA ARG A 122 -2.76 -29.19 5.20
C ARG A 122 -1.25 -29.07 5.11
N GLU A 123 -0.52 -29.25 6.22
CA GLU A 123 0.96 -29.29 6.18
C GLU A 123 1.51 -30.41 5.28
N LYS A 124 0.75 -31.51 5.12
CA LYS A 124 1.13 -32.63 4.26
C LYS A 124 0.87 -32.37 2.77
N GLU A 125 -0.08 -31.48 2.45
CA GLU A 125 -0.47 -31.15 1.07
C GLU A 125 0.45 -30.09 0.43
N VAL A 126 1.11 -29.25 1.22
CA VAL A 126 2.01 -28.17 0.73
C VAL A 126 3.45 -28.66 0.51
N ARG A 127 3.81 -29.84 1.03
CA ARG A 127 5.18 -30.41 0.95
C ARG A 127 5.44 -31.35 -0.23
N THR A 128 4.49 -31.47 -1.18
CA THR A 128 4.67 -32.21 -2.45
C THR A 128 5.30 -31.34 -3.51
#